data_AF-A0A5C4L6I7-F1
#
_entry.id   AF-A0A5C4L6I7-F1
#
_cell.length_a   1.000
_cell.length_b   1.000
_cell.length_c   1.000
_cell.angle_alpha   90.00
_cell.angle_beta   90.00
_cell.angle_gamma   90.00
#
_symmetry.space_group_name_H-M   'P 1'
#
loop_
_entity.id
_entity.type
_entity.pdbx_description
1 polymer ?
#
loop_
_entity_poly.entity_id
_entity_poly.type
_entity_poly.pdbx_seq_one_letter_code
_entity_poly.pdbx_strand_id
1 'polypeptide(L)' 'MARQFVPGAIDGAPCPAMEFEHGRFWCGMVRRPGHYLGLPAWGDEEMGAMIGKALGTGKGCCADVG' A
#
# COMPACT_ATOMS: atom_id res chain seq x y z
N MET A 1 10.00 -3.41 1.16
CA MET A 1 8.89 -2.89 2.00
C MET A 1 8.05 -1.92 1.17
N ALA A 2 6.71 -1.96 1.27
CA ALA A 2 5.80 -1.19 0.39
C ALA A 2 6.05 0.32 0.37
N ARG A 3 6.53 0.88 1.50
CA ARG A 3 6.82 2.30 1.72
C ARG A 3 7.63 2.96 0.60
N GLN A 4 8.59 2.23 0.00
CA GLN A 4 9.49 2.79 -1.01
C GLN A 4 8.79 3.19 -2.32
N PHE A 5 7.57 2.66 -2.53
CA PHE A 5 6.75 2.96 -3.70
C PHE A 5 5.70 4.04 -3.43
N VAL A 6 5.60 4.53 -2.19
CA VAL A 6 4.60 5.54 -1.81
C VAL A 6 5.21 6.93 -1.89
N PRO A 7 4.73 7.82 -2.77
CA PRO A 7 5.17 9.20 -2.81
C PRO A 7 5.02 9.87 -1.44
N GLY A 8 6.06 10.56 -0.98
CA GLY A 8 6.06 11.25 0.31
C GLY A 8 6.33 10.36 1.54
N ALA A 9 6.70 9.10 1.37
CA ALA A 9 7.13 8.27 2.50
C ALA A 9 8.49 8.75 3.07
N ILE A 10 8.56 8.94 4.39
CA ILE A 10 9.77 9.36 5.12
C ILE A 10 10.26 8.20 5.99
N ASP A 11 11.57 7.91 5.97
CA ASP A 11 12.15 6.82 6.77
C ASP A 11 11.99 7.10 8.27
N GLY A 12 11.56 6.09 9.02
CA GLY A 12 11.20 6.22 10.44
C GLY A 12 9.81 6.79 10.73
N ALA A 13 9.08 7.29 9.73
CA ALA A 13 7.68 7.71 9.88
C ALA A 13 6.70 6.58 9.52
N PRO A 14 5.46 6.59 10.07
CA PRO A 14 4.39 5.70 9.62
C PRO A 14 4.20 5.76 8.10
N CYS A 15 3.94 4.60 7.49
CA CYS A 15 3.71 4.54 6.05
C CYS A 15 2.43 5.34 5.71
N PRO A 16 2.49 6.32 4.80
CA PRO A 16 1.32 7.12 4.44
C PRO A 16 0.22 6.30 3.73
N ALA A 17 0.58 5.13 3.17
CA ALA A 17 -0.36 4.18 2.61
C ALA A 17 -0.89 3.13 3.62
N MET A 18 -0.67 3.32 4.92
CA MET A 18 -1.23 2.45 5.95
C MET A 18 -2.67 2.88 6.27
N GLU A 19 -3.63 2.01 6.02
CA GLU A 19 -5.05 2.24 6.32
C GLU A 19 -5.52 1.27 7.41
N PHE A 20 -6.43 1.69 8.28
CA PHE A 20 -7.05 0.81 9.28
C PHE A 20 -8.55 0.69 9.01
N GLU A 21 -9.02 -0.52 8.77
CA GLU A 21 -10.41 -0.80 8.42
C GLU A 21 -10.83 -2.16 8.98
N HIS A 22 -12.00 -2.24 9.61
CA HIS A 22 -12.54 -3.47 10.20
C HIS A 22 -11.58 -4.15 11.20
N GLY A 23 -10.88 -3.38 12.02
CA GLY A 23 -9.97 -3.93 13.03
C GLY A 23 -8.63 -4.44 12.46
N ARG A 24 -8.34 -4.19 11.17
CA ARG A 24 -7.13 -4.68 10.50
C ARG A 24 -6.40 -3.55 9.76
N PHE A 25 -5.08 -3.61 9.73
CA PHE A 25 -4.25 -2.75 8.89
C PHE A 25 -4.14 -3.27 7.45
N TRP A 26 -4.24 -2.35 6.51
CA TRP A 26 -4.22 -2.60 5.08
C TRP A 26 -3.18 -1.72 4.38
N CYS A 27 -2.65 -2.22 3.26
CA CYS A 27 -1.81 -1.40 2.40
C CYS A 27 -2.71 -0.72 1.37
N GLY A 28 -2.98 0.58 1.56
CA GLY A 28 -3.71 1.39 0.59
C GLY A 28 -3.05 1.37 -0.79
N MET A 29 -1.72 1.26 -0.87
CA MET A 29 -0.99 1.13 -2.14
C MET A 29 -1.28 -0.19 -2.88
N VAL A 30 -1.59 -1.27 -2.16
CA VAL A 30 -1.99 -2.53 -2.80
C VAL A 30 -3.47 -2.52 -3.17
N ARG A 31 -4.31 -1.78 -2.43
CA ARG A 31 -5.77 -1.75 -2.65
C ARG A 31 -6.22 -0.72 -3.68
N ARG A 32 -5.57 0.45 -3.70
CA ARG A 32 -5.94 1.65 -4.47
C ARG A 32 -4.69 2.43 -4.88
N PRO A 33 -3.75 1.85 -5.65
CA PRO A 33 -2.49 2.51 -5.98
C PRO A 33 -2.69 3.86 -6.68
N GLY A 34 -3.70 4.02 -7.52
CA GLY A 34 -3.99 5.27 -8.21
C GLY A 34 -4.25 6.44 -7.27
N HIS A 35 -4.89 6.20 -6.13
CA HIS A 35 -5.08 7.23 -5.10
C HIS A 35 -3.74 7.80 -4.58
N TYR A 36 -2.75 6.94 -4.38
CA TYR A 36 -1.45 7.32 -3.83
C TYR A 36 -0.45 7.77 -4.89
N LEU A 37 -0.61 7.33 -6.13
CA LEU A 37 0.25 7.68 -7.26
C LEU A 37 -0.29 8.86 -8.08
N GLY A 38 -1.48 9.38 -7.75
CA GLY A 38 -2.14 10.43 -8.53
C GLY A 38 -2.60 9.94 -9.91
N LEU A 39 -2.90 8.64 -10.05
CA LEU A 39 -3.34 8.03 -11.29
C LEU A 39 -4.85 7.73 -11.26
N PRO A 40 -5.52 7.66 -12.43
CA PRO A 40 -6.90 7.21 -12.51
C PRO A 40 -7.09 5.77 -11.99
N ALA A 41 -8.21 5.49 -11.35
CA ALA A 41 -8.47 4.22 -10.66
C ALA A 41 -8.69 3.00 -11.57
N TRP A 42 -8.78 3.16 -12.90
CA TRP A 42 -9.09 2.05 -13.82
C TRP A 42 -8.02 0.95 -13.84
N GLY A 43 -6.79 1.26 -13.40
CA GLY A 43 -5.68 0.31 -13.30
C GLY A 43 -5.43 -0.25 -11.89
N ASP A 44 -6.24 0.12 -10.90
CA ASP A 44 -5.94 -0.18 -9.49
C ASP A 44 -5.88 -1.68 -9.19
N GLU A 45 -6.69 -2.48 -9.87
CA GLU A 45 -6.73 -3.93 -9.65
C GLU A 45 -5.45 -4.61 -10.18
N GLU A 46 -5.08 -4.33 -11.42
CA GLU A 46 -3.88 -4.91 -12.06
C GLU A 46 -2.60 -4.42 -11.36
N MET A 47 -2.50 -3.11 -11.11
CA MET A 47 -1.38 -2.53 -10.41
C MET A 47 -1.29 -3.01 -8.97
N GLY A 48 -2.43 -3.11 -8.26
CA GLY A 48 -2.49 -3.65 -6.91
C GLY A 48 -1.97 -5.09 -6.84
N ALA A 49 -2.34 -5.93 -7.81
CA ALA A 49 -1.83 -7.30 -7.92
C ALA A 49 -0.32 -7.35 -8.17
N MET A 50 0.20 -6.51 -9.07
CA MET A 50 1.64 -6.42 -9.33
C MET A 50 2.44 -5.96 -8.09
N ILE A 51 1.95 -4.94 -7.40
CA ILE A 51 2.57 -4.40 -6.19
C ILE A 51 2.52 -5.44 -5.07
N GLY A 52 1.38 -6.10 -4.85
CA GLY A 52 1.25 -7.18 -3.87
C GLY A 52 2.25 -8.31 -4.12
N LYS A 53 2.35 -8.77 -5.37
CA LYS A 53 3.32 -9.81 -5.78
C LYS A 53 4.76 -9.37 -5.53
N ALA A 54 5.13 -8.15 -5.93
CA ALA A 54 6.49 -7.61 -5.74
C ALA A 54 6.88 -7.51 -4.25
N LEU A 55 5.90 -7.34 -3.38
CA LEU A 55 6.08 -7.24 -1.94
C LEU A 55 5.99 -8.57 -1.19
N GLY A 56 5.66 -9.66 -1.89
CA GLY A 56 5.40 -10.95 -1.26
C GLY A 56 4.20 -10.92 -0.30
N THR A 57 3.27 -9.98 -0.50
CA THR A 57 2.10 -9.81 0.37
C THR A 57 0.80 -9.87 -0.43
N GLY A 58 -0.29 -10.29 0.24
CA GLY A 58 -1.64 -10.14 -0.30
C GLY A 58 -2.12 -8.68 -0.21
N LYS A 59 -3.43 -8.45 -0.15
CA LYS A 59 -4.00 -7.10 0.04
C LYS A 59 -3.68 -6.47 1.42
N GLY A 60 -3.11 -7.22 2.35
CA GLY A 60 -2.77 -6.77 3.70
C GLY A 60 -1.35 -6.22 3.79
N CYS A 61 -1.15 -5.12 4.52
CA CYS A 61 0.18 -4.67 4.91
C CYS A 61 0.53 -5.40 6.21
N CYS A 62 1.44 -6.38 6.17
CA CYS A 62 2.10 -6.83 7.40
C CYS A 62 3.09 -5.73 7.81
N ALA A 63 2.61 -4.70 8.50
CA ALA A 63 3.49 -3.95 9.37
C ALA A 63 3.46 -4.68 10.71
N ASP A 64 4.54 -5.37 11.04
CA ASP A 64 4.80 -5.68 12.44
C ASP A 64 4.83 -4.35 13.19
N VAL A 65 3.83 -4.13 14.04
CA VAL A 65 3.88 -3.12 15.10
C VAL A 65 4.82 -3.66 16.16
N GLY A 66 6.13 -3.52 15.90
CA GLY A 66 7.21 -3.70 16.86
C GLY A 66 7.58 -2.36 17.46
#